data_AF-A0A397SWD0-F1
#
_entry.id   AF-A0A397SWD0-F1
#
_cell.length_a   1.000
_cell.length_b   1.000
_cell.length_c   1.000
_cell.angle_alpha   90.00
_cell.angle_beta   90.00
_cell.angle_gamma   90.00
#
_symmetry.space_group_name_H-M   'P 1'
#
loop_
_entity.id
_entity.type
_entity.pdbx_description
1 polymer ?
#
loop_
_entity_poly.entity_id
_entity_poly.type
_entity_poly.pdbx_seq_one_letter_code
_entity_poly.pdbx_strand_id
1 'polypeptide(L)'
;MSKLNRDVLYLIFKELKYDTETLRSCLSVNKIWCEIVVPILWKNPWNSIKCGKEKLLSVIISHLSDKSRKNLIQHFNFLINSYQKPLFDYISFCRHLNFDTINNIINTILYTNINDNVLTGLIEICESINIQFQTGNYVDESFCKILENSLIKHANNIEYFKITKQPFTKILSSLINLKRLELSGASSIPIEALTSLIENTNGSLIEIRINRIVHEIINNKRIIHAIYQNCPNLRYLKLFFSGKNFLELEKLLIKCQYLNGLFILIDWVGDKDWDWDILFEILSKSSPTSLFKFKFTCGPSKLSLKSMSLQFDYGIQP
;
A
#
# COMPACT_ATOMS: atom_id res chain seq x y z
N MET A 1 -37.40 16.61 19.03
CA MET A 1 -36.81 15.63 18.10
C MET A 1 -36.22 14.49 18.92
N SER A 2 -36.63 13.24 18.67
CA SER A 2 -35.99 12.08 19.29
C SER A 2 -34.51 12.06 18.93
N LYS A 3 -33.61 12.11 19.94
CA LYS A 3 -32.18 11.92 19.71
C LYS A 3 -32.00 10.53 19.11
N LEU A 4 -31.60 10.46 17.83
CA LEU A 4 -31.15 9.20 17.26
C LEU A 4 -29.98 8.69 18.11
N ASN A 5 -30.00 7.41 18.48
CA ASN A 5 -28.93 6.81 19.25
C ASN A 5 -27.62 6.88 18.45
N ARG A 6 -26.51 7.17 19.13
CA ARG A 6 -25.15 7.22 18.57
C ARG A 6 -24.81 5.98 17.75
N ASP A 7 -25.22 4.80 18.22
CA ASP A 7 -24.94 3.52 17.55
C ASP A 7 -25.68 3.40 16.22
N VAL A 8 -26.93 3.89 16.17
CA VAL A 8 -27.73 3.93 14.94
C VAL A 8 -27.10 4.90 13.93
N LEU A 9 -26.67 6.09 14.38
CA LEU A 9 -25.96 7.05 13.54
C LEU A 9 -24.65 6.47 12.98
N TYR A 10 -23.89 5.76 13.81
CA TYR A 10 -22.67 5.08 13.38
C TYR A 10 -22.96 4.05 12.28
N LEU A 11 -23.98 3.21 12.44
CA LEU A 11 -24.36 2.23 11.41
C LEU A 11 -24.77 2.92 10.10
N ILE A 12 -25.58 3.99 10.17
CA ILE A 12 -25.97 4.76 8.98
C ILE A 12 -24.75 5.34 8.27
N PHE A 13 -23.87 6.04 8.99
CA PHE A 13 -22.68 6.66 8.37
C PHE A 13 -21.67 5.63 7.87
N LYS A 14 -21.63 4.44 8.46
CA LYS A 14 -20.77 3.34 8.01
C LYS A 14 -21.20 2.82 6.63
N GLU A 15 -22.50 2.82 6.32
CA GLU A 15 -22.99 2.49 4.98
C GLU A 15 -22.61 3.56 3.95
N LEU A 16 -22.52 4.82 4.38
CA LEU A 16 -22.13 5.96 3.55
C LEU A 16 -20.61 6.11 3.36
N LYS A 17 -19.78 5.15 3.81
CA LYS A 17 -18.30 5.24 3.76
C LYS A 17 -17.69 5.52 2.38
N TYR A 18 -18.40 5.22 1.30
CA TYR A 18 -17.97 5.50 -0.08
C TYR A 18 -18.51 6.83 -0.62
N ASP A 19 -19.54 7.39 0.00
CA ASP A 19 -20.07 8.72 -0.30
C ASP A 19 -19.41 9.76 0.62
N THR A 20 -18.14 10.06 0.29
CA THR A 20 -17.33 11.00 1.09
C THR A 20 -17.90 12.41 1.12
N GLU A 21 -18.71 12.80 0.14
CA GLU A 21 -19.28 14.15 0.08
C GLU A 21 -20.45 14.29 1.04
N THR A 22 -21.36 13.32 1.05
CA THR A 22 -22.44 13.26 2.05
C THR A 22 -21.87 13.21 3.47
N LEU A 23 -20.84 12.39 3.71
CA LEU A 23 -20.16 12.35 5.00
C LEU A 23 -19.54 13.71 5.38
N ARG A 24 -18.95 14.45 4.43
CA ARG A 24 -18.45 15.81 4.73
C ARG A 24 -19.55 16.77 5.13
N SER A 25 -20.68 16.76 4.43
CA SER A 25 -21.84 17.58 4.81
C SER A 25 -22.34 17.25 6.22
N CYS A 26 -22.20 16.00 6.66
CA CYS A 26 -22.55 15.59 8.02
C CYS A 26 -21.65 16.21 9.11
N LEU A 27 -20.42 16.63 8.78
CA LEU A 27 -19.49 17.22 9.75
C LEU A 27 -19.98 18.56 10.33
N SER A 28 -20.75 19.33 9.56
CA SER A 28 -21.26 20.65 9.97
C SER A 28 -22.59 20.60 10.73
N VAL A 29 -23.22 19.42 10.84
CA VAL A 29 -24.57 19.28 11.42
C VAL A 29 -24.55 19.51 12.94
N ASN A 30 -23.71 18.78 13.67
CA ASN A 30 -23.48 18.99 15.11
C ASN A 30 -22.23 18.21 15.59
N LYS A 31 -21.84 18.44 16.84
CA LYS A 31 -20.68 17.80 17.48
C LYS A 31 -20.75 16.26 17.47
N ILE A 32 -21.92 15.67 17.72
CA ILE A 32 -22.10 14.20 17.76
C ILE A 32 -21.84 13.59 16.38
N TRP A 33 -22.40 14.20 15.33
CA TRP A 33 -22.21 13.75 13.95
C TRP A 33 -20.74 13.88 13.55
N CYS A 34 -20.12 15.01 13.87
CA CYS A 34 -18.69 15.23 13.63
C CYS A 34 -17.81 14.16 14.30
N GLU A 35 -18.04 13.86 15.58
CA GLU A 35 -17.29 12.84 16.34
C GLU A 35 -17.43 11.42 15.76
N ILE A 36 -18.58 11.08 15.16
CA ILE A 36 -18.80 9.75 14.56
C ILE A 36 -18.21 9.69 13.15
N VAL A 37 -18.40 10.75 12.37
CA VAL A 37 -18.03 10.79 10.95
C VAL A 37 -16.52 10.97 10.75
N VAL A 38 -15.85 11.73 11.62
CA VAL A 38 -14.40 11.97 11.50
C VAL A 38 -13.60 10.66 11.45
N PRO A 39 -13.78 9.70 12.38
CA PRO A 39 -13.09 8.41 12.30
C PRO A 39 -13.43 7.58 11.05
N ILE A 40 -14.67 7.68 10.54
CA ILE A 40 -15.10 6.97 9.33
C ILE A 40 -14.38 7.54 8.10
N LEU A 41 -14.36 8.86 7.95
CA LEU A 41 -13.64 9.54 6.86
C LEU A 41 -12.14 9.31 6.94
N TRP A 42 -11.55 9.47 8.13
CA TRP A 42 -10.12 9.34 8.35
C TRP A 42 -9.61 7.91 8.38
N LYS A 43 -10.49 6.91 8.28
CA LYS A 43 -10.09 5.52 8.06
C LYS A 43 -9.22 5.36 6.81
N ASN A 44 -9.53 6.09 5.74
CA ASN A 44 -8.74 6.18 4.51
C ASN A 44 -8.68 7.65 4.04
N PRO A 45 -7.73 8.44 4.53
CA PRO A 45 -7.68 9.86 4.22
C PRO A 45 -7.41 10.14 2.72
N TRP A 46 -6.80 9.17 2.03
CA TRP A 46 -6.42 9.26 0.61
C TRP A 46 -7.60 9.13 -0.36
N ASN A 47 -8.73 8.54 0.04
CA ASN A 47 -9.87 8.41 -0.86
C ASN A 47 -10.58 9.76 -1.11
N SER A 48 -10.25 10.76 -0.29
CA SER A 48 -10.95 12.03 -0.20
C SER A 48 -10.30 13.14 -1.05
N ILE A 49 -9.40 12.82 -1.98
CA ILE A 49 -8.51 13.75 -2.75
C ILE A 49 -9.22 14.88 -3.53
N LYS A 50 -10.56 14.93 -3.57
CA LYS A 50 -11.27 16.18 -3.90
C LYS A 50 -11.04 17.31 -2.87
N CYS A 51 -10.70 17.00 -1.61
CA CYS A 51 -10.19 17.99 -0.66
C CYS A 51 -8.74 18.30 -1.00
N GLY A 52 -8.39 19.58 -1.08
CA GLY A 52 -7.04 20.06 -1.38
C GLY A 52 -5.97 19.26 -0.66
N LYS A 53 -5.09 18.62 -1.44
CA LYS A 53 -3.98 17.77 -1.01
C LYS A 53 -3.12 18.41 0.10
N GLU A 54 -3.03 19.74 0.07
CA GLU A 54 -2.37 20.60 1.07
C GLU A 54 -2.99 20.48 2.47
N LYS A 55 -4.32 20.42 2.58
CA LYS A 55 -5.02 20.30 3.88
C LYS A 55 -4.78 18.93 4.53
N LEU A 56 -4.62 17.89 3.72
CA LEU A 56 -4.27 16.57 4.22
C LEU A 56 -2.83 16.55 4.74
N LEU A 57 -1.91 17.13 3.97
CA LEU A 57 -0.51 17.23 4.37
C LEU A 57 -0.35 18.09 5.63
N SER A 58 -1.06 19.22 5.75
CA SER A 58 -1.01 20.05 6.96
C SER A 58 -1.45 19.29 8.19
N VAL A 59 -2.54 18.52 8.11
CA VAL A 59 -2.96 17.68 9.24
C VAL A 59 -1.87 16.67 9.58
N ILE A 60 -1.31 15.93 8.61
CA ILE A 60 -0.21 14.99 8.86
C ILE A 60 0.98 15.68 9.54
N ILE A 61 1.39 16.85 9.05
CA ILE A 61 2.51 17.63 9.58
C ILE A 61 2.19 18.15 10.99
N SER A 62 0.94 18.51 11.26
CA SER A 62 0.50 18.99 12.58
C SER A 62 0.64 17.93 13.69
N HIS A 63 0.71 16.65 13.32
CA HIS A 63 0.90 15.53 14.25
C HIS A 63 2.37 15.11 14.42
N LEU A 64 3.32 15.76 13.73
CA LEU A 64 4.75 15.49 13.88
C LEU A 64 5.31 16.13 15.16
N SER A 65 6.48 15.67 15.61
CA SER A 65 7.17 16.28 16.76
C SER A 65 7.59 17.72 16.47
N ASP A 66 7.67 18.58 17.50
CA ASP A 66 8.08 19.98 17.32
C ASP A 66 9.45 20.12 16.65
N LYS A 67 10.39 19.23 16.98
CA LYS A 67 11.71 19.16 16.33
C LYS A 67 11.57 18.83 14.85
N SER A 68 10.88 17.74 14.53
CA SER A 68 10.61 17.32 13.15
C SER A 68 9.97 18.45 12.36
N ARG A 69 8.99 19.13 12.95
CA ARG A 69 8.20 20.16 12.29
C ARG A 69 8.97 21.46 12.07
N LYS A 70 9.83 21.87 13.01
CA LYS A 70 10.75 23.02 12.81
C LYS A 70 11.67 22.77 11.62
N ASN A 71 12.22 21.56 11.53
CA ASN A 71 13.02 21.17 10.36
C ASN A 71 12.19 21.21 9.07
N LEU A 72 10.92 20.80 9.10
CA LEU A 72 10.04 20.86 7.93
C LEU A 72 9.70 22.28 7.50
N ILE A 73 9.38 23.17 8.43
CA ILE A 73 9.09 24.59 8.12
C ILE A 73 10.29 25.24 7.44
N GLN A 74 11.51 24.94 7.87
CA GLN A 74 12.74 25.46 7.25
C GLN A 74 12.88 25.09 5.78
N HIS A 75 12.32 23.95 5.35
CA HIS A 75 12.33 23.50 3.96
C HIS A 75 11.05 23.91 3.19
N PHE A 76 9.98 24.28 3.89
CA PHE A 76 8.65 24.50 3.32
C PHE A 76 7.93 25.70 3.95
N ASN A 77 8.26 26.91 3.49
CA ASN A 77 7.71 28.17 4.03
C ASN A 77 6.17 28.26 3.98
N PHE A 78 5.48 27.59 3.04
CA PHE A 78 4.00 27.60 2.99
C PHE A 78 3.34 26.81 4.15
N LEU A 79 4.08 25.93 4.83
CA LEU A 79 3.57 25.21 6.01
C LEU A 79 3.42 26.12 7.24
N ILE A 80 3.98 27.32 7.22
CA ILE A 80 3.93 28.28 8.34
C ILE A 80 2.46 28.60 8.71
N ASN A 81 1.58 28.75 7.72
CA ASN A 81 0.17 29.07 7.92
C ASN A 81 -0.71 27.87 8.32
N SER A 82 -0.13 26.67 8.40
CA SER A 82 -0.86 25.43 8.70
C SER A 82 -1.00 25.11 10.19
N TYR A 83 -0.43 25.95 11.05
CA TYR A 83 -0.37 25.74 12.49
C TYR A 83 -1.69 26.09 13.19
N GLN A 84 -2.58 25.12 13.23
CA GLN A 84 -3.58 24.99 14.29
C GLN A 84 -3.54 23.57 14.83
N LYS A 85 -3.57 23.44 16.17
CA LYS A 85 -3.69 22.11 16.79
C LYS A 85 -4.99 21.49 16.32
N PRO A 86 -4.97 20.31 15.67
CA PRO A 86 -6.19 19.69 15.19
C PRO A 86 -7.10 19.32 16.36
N LEU A 87 -8.41 19.47 16.15
CA LEU A 87 -9.43 19.14 17.15
C LEU A 87 -9.40 17.66 17.54
N PHE A 88 -8.98 16.79 16.62
CA PHE A 88 -8.92 15.35 16.80
C PHE A 88 -7.51 14.82 16.55
N ASP A 89 -7.20 13.67 17.15
CA ASP A 89 -6.03 12.88 16.76
C ASP A 89 -6.31 12.11 15.46
N TYR A 90 -6.35 12.83 14.33
CA TYR A 90 -6.74 12.29 13.04
C TYR A 90 -5.87 11.11 12.58
N ILE A 91 -4.57 11.14 12.90
CA ILE A 91 -3.63 10.08 12.52
C ILE A 91 -3.96 8.77 13.24
N SER A 92 -4.44 8.83 14.49
CA SER A 92 -4.89 7.64 15.21
C SER A 92 -6.05 6.90 14.52
N PHE A 93 -6.87 7.60 13.74
CA PHE A 93 -7.99 7.00 13.00
C PHE A 93 -7.58 6.37 11.67
N CYS A 94 -6.39 6.70 11.18
CA CYS A 94 -5.89 6.20 9.91
C CYS A 94 -5.70 4.69 9.94
N ARG A 95 -6.35 3.99 9.00
CA ARG A 95 -6.19 2.53 8.81
C ARG A 95 -5.54 2.18 7.47
N HIS A 96 -5.41 3.14 6.56
CA HIS A 96 -4.81 2.96 5.25
C HIS A 96 -3.60 3.87 5.16
N LEU A 97 -2.41 3.30 4.98
CA LEU A 97 -1.20 4.07 4.72
C LEU A 97 -0.77 3.85 3.27
N ASN A 98 -0.66 4.95 2.51
CA ASN A 98 -0.27 4.92 1.10
C ASN A 98 0.87 5.91 0.87
N PHE A 99 2.10 5.40 0.87
CA PHE A 99 3.29 6.23 0.66
C PHE A 99 3.35 6.85 -0.72
N ASP A 100 2.78 6.21 -1.73
CA ASP A 100 2.77 6.75 -3.10
C ASP A 100 1.93 8.02 -3.15
N THR A 101 0.75 8.00 -2.50
CA THR A 101 -0.09 9.19 -2.40
C THR A 101 0.63 10.30 -1.63
N ILE A 102 1.29 9.99 -0.52
CA ILE A 102 2.03 10.99 0.26
C ILE A 102 3.16 11.61 -0.59
N ASN A 103 3.98 10.77 -1.24
CA ASN A 103 5.06 11.22 -2.10
C ASN A 103 4.54 12.05 -3.28
N ASN A 104 3.42 11.65 -3.89
CA ASN A 104 2.80 12.43 -4.97
C ASN A 104 2.26 13.78 -4.47
N ILE A 105 1.68 13.84 -3.28
CA ILE A 105 1.22 15.10 -2.66
C ILE A 105 2.42 16.02 -2.44
N ILE A 106 3.51 15.50 -1.85
CA ILE A 106 4.73 16.25 -1.59
C ILE A 106 5.34 16.75 -2.90
N ASN A 107 5.49 15.87 -3.90
CA ASN A 107 6.00 16.24 -5.22
C ASN A 107 5.13 17.32 -5.87
N THR A 108 3.80 17.18 -5.84
CA THR A 108 2.88 18.19 -6.40
C THR A 108 3.14 19.55 -5.76
N ILE A 109 3.25 19.59 -4.43
CA ILE A 109 3.49 20.81 -3.66
C ILE A 109 4.87 21.40 -3.92
N LEU A 110 5.89 20.56 -4.07
CA LEU A 110 7.24 20.97 -4.48
C LEU A 110 7.20 21.63 -5.85
N TYR A 111 6.55 21.00 -6.84
CA TYR A 111 6.43 21.55 -8.19
C TYR A 111 5.65 22.87 -8.24
N THR A 112 4.65 23.07 -7.40
CA THR A 112 3.84 24.31 -7.40
C THR A 112 4.46 25.47 -6.63
N ASN A 113 5.48 25.23 -5.79
CA ASN A 113 6.08 26.26 -4.91
C ASN A 113 7.54 26.62 -5.26
N ILE A 114 8.11 26.07 -6.34
CA ILE A 114 9.38 26.57 -6.87
C ILE A 114 9.08 27.87 -7.62
N ASN A 115 9.25 29.02 -6.96
CA ASN A 115 9.59 30.24 -7.68
C ASN A 115 11.06 30.15 -8.05
N ASP A 116 11.42 30.54 -9.28
CA ASP A 116 12.76 30.38 -9.87
C ASP A 116 13.91 30.85 -8.97
N ASN A 117 13.68 31.85 -8.10
CA ASN A 117 14.67 32.40 -7.17
C ASN A 117 15.09 31.44 -6.03
N VAL A 118 14.25 30.47 -5.65
CA VAL A 118 14.57 29.47 -4.61
C VAL A 118 15.50 28.40 -5.19
N LEU A 119 15.38 28.10 -6.47
CA LEU A 119 16.24 27.14 -7.16
C LEU A 119 17.68 27.66 -7.25
N THR A 120 17.87 28.96 -7.53
CA THR A 120 19.19 29.61 -7.60
C THR A 120 19.91 29.62 -6.25
N GLY A 121 19.20 29.93 -5.16
CA GLY A 121 19.78 29.90 -3.81
C GLY A 121 20.12 28.49 -3.30
N LEU A 122 19.38 27.46 -3.73
CA LEU A 122 19.72 26.06 -3.44
C LEU A 122 20.96 25.60 -4.22
N ILE A 123 21.14 26.06 -5.47
CA ILE A 123 22.32 25.75 -6.28
C ILE A 123 23.60 26.34 -5.65
N GLU A 124 23.58 27.60 -5.20
CA GLU A 124 24.74 28.25 -4.55
C GLU A 124 25.14 27.59 -3.22
N ILE A 125 24.16 27.14 -2.42
CA ILE A 125 24.43 26.42 -1.17
C ILE A 125 25.00 25.01 -1.46
N CYS A 126 24.53 24.33 -2.51
CA CYS A 126 25.01 23.02 -2.91
C CYS A 126 26.48 23.03 -3.38
N GLU A 127 26.92 24.08 -4.07
CA GLU A 127 28.32 24.24 -4.48
C GLU A 127 29.27 24.44 -3.28
N SER A 128 28.78 25.00 -2.17
CA SER A 128 29.57 25.22 -0.95
C SER A 128 29.77 23.99 -0.06
N ILE A 129 29.01 22.91 -0.23
CA ILE A 129 29.00 21.73 0.65
C ILE A 129 29.49 20.43 -0.07
N ASN A 130 29.86 20.51 -1.36
CA ASN A 130 30.42 19.40 -2.13
C ASN A 130 29.52 18.14 -2.18
N ILE A 131 28.20 18.34 -2.26
CA ILE A 131 27.22 17.27 -2.47
C ILE A 131 26.71 17.40 -3.91
N GLN A 132 27.04 16.44 -4.77
CA GLN A 132 26.50 16.39 -6.13
C GLN A 132 25.01 16.05 -6.10
N PHE A 133 24.16 17.05 -6.32
CA PHE A 133 22.77 16.82 -6.70
C PHE A 133 22.72 16.42 -8.18
N GLN A 134 22.27 15.20 -8.48
CA GLN A 134 21.68 14.95 -9.79
C GLN A 134 20.32 15.65 -9.80
N THR A 135 20.18 16.63 -10.68
CA THR A 135 18.94 17.38 -10.89
C THR A 135 17.83 16.42 -11.30
N GLY A 136 16.96 16.15 -10.35
CA GLY A 136 15.69 15.46 -10.52
C GLY A 136 14.94 15.55 -9.20
N ASN A 137 14.09 16.56 -9.07
CA ASN A 137 13.27 16.89 -7.89
C ASN A 137 12.81 15.66 -7.09
N TYR A 138 13.59 15.26 -6.09
CA TYR A 138 13.32 14.13 -5.23
C TYR A 138 13.12 14.64 -3.80
N VAL A 139 12.04 14.17 -3.16
CA VAL A 139 11.82 14.33 -1.72
C VAL A 139 13.08 13.88 -0.99
N ASP A 140 13.64 14.76 -0.16
CA ASP A 140 14.85 14.48 0.60
C ASP A 140 14.67 13.21 1.48
N GLU A 141 15.72 12.38 1.53
CA GLU A 141 15.75 11.17 2.34
C GLU A 141 15.48 11.48 3.82
N SER A 142 16.00 12.61 4.32
CA SER A 142 15.78 13.01 5.70
C SER A 142 14.30 13.30 6.00
N PHE A 143 13.58 13.88 5.03
CA PHE A 143 12.14 14.10 5.11
C PHE A 143 11.40 12.76 5.22
N CYS A 144 11.71 11.81 4.32
CA CYS A 144 11.05 10.51 4.33
C CYS A 144 11.26 9.77 5.65
N LYS A 145 12.49 9.82 6.20
CA LYS A 145 12.80 9.27 7.54
C LYS A 145 11.98 9.90 8.65
N ILE A 146 11.83 11.23 8.67
CA ILE A 146 11.03 11.94 9.68
C ILE A 146 9.56 11.53 9.61
N LEU A 147 9.02 11.49 8.39
CA LEU A 147 7.64 11.12 8.14
C LEU A 147 7.39 9.67 8.58
N GLU A 148 8.22 8.73 8.14
CA GLU A 148 8.11 7.32 8.50
C GLU A 148 8.20 7.10 10.01
N ASN A 149 9.17 7.70 10.70
CA ASN A 149 9.30 7.61 12.16
C ASN A 149 8.07 8.13 12.91
N SER A 150 7.37 9.10 12.35
CA SER A 150 6.15 9.63 12.95
C SER A 150 4.95 8.71 12.70
N LEU A 151 4.87 8.11 11.52
CA LEU A 151 3.84 7.13 11.17
C LEU A 151 4.01 5.81 11.94
N ILE A 152 5.25 5.40 12.24
CA ILE A 152 5.58 4.22 13.05
C ILE A 152 4.82 4.22 14.38
N LYS A 153 4.63 5.39 15.01
CA LYS A 153 3.91 5.52 16.30
C LYS A 153 2.47 5.02 16.24
N HIS A 154 1.87 5.02 15.05
CA HIS A 154 0.51 4.56 14.80
C HIS A 154 0.46 3.31 13.92
N ALA A 155 1.59 2.60 13.73
CA ALA A 155 1.67 1.44 12.86
C ALA A 155 0.70 0.31 13.24
N ASN A 156 0.46 0.12 14.54
CA ASN A 156 -0.51 -0.85 15.06
C ASN A 156 -1.94 -0.58 14.59
N ASN A 157 -2.25 0.65 14.17
CA ASN A 157 -3.57 0.98 13.66
C ASN A 157 -3.74 0.67 12.17
N ILE A 158 -2.65 0.45 11.43
CA ILE A 158 -2.67 0.31 9.99
C ILE A 158 -3.13 -1.10 9.58
N GLU A 159 -4.19 -1.15 8.78
CA GLU A 159 -4.76 -2.38 8.22
C GLU A 159 -4.48 -2.53 6.72
N TYR A 160 -4.20 -1.43 6.02
CA TYR A 160 -3.83 -1.41 4.60
C TYR A 160 -2.53 -0.63 4.41
N PHE A 161 -1.59 -1.20 3.66
CA PHE A 161 -0.30 -0.59 3.39
C PHE A 161 0.03 -0.68 1.90
N LYS A 162 0.36 0.48 1.30
CA LYS A 162 0.82 0.58 -0.07
C LYS A 162 2.12 1.37 -0.17
N ILE A 163 3.07 0.81 -0.91
CA ILE A 163 4.37 1.43 -1.15
C ILE A 163 4.95 1.04 -2.51
N THR A 164 5.64 1.99 -3.15
CA THR A 164 6.39 1.78 -4.40
C THR A 164 7.91 1.83 -4.25
N LYS A 165 8.43 2.40 -3.16
CA LYS A 165 9.87 2.57 -2.93
C LYS A 165 10.28 1.92 -1.61
N GLN A 166 11.56 1.60 -1.44
CA GLN A 166 12.05 1.16 -0.14
C GLN A 166 11.80 2.23 0.93
N PRO A 167 11.22 1.88 2.08
CA PRO A 167 11.15 2.80 3.20
C PRO A 167 12.55 3.02 3.78
N PHE A 168 12.80 4.20 4.31
CA PHE A 168 14.09 4.58 4.89
C PHE A 168 14.27 4.15 6.36
N THR A 169 13.21 3.61 6.97
CA THR A 169 13.14 3.20 8.37
C THR A 169 12.62 1.77 8.52
N LYS A 170 12.55 1.28 9.76
CA LYS A 170 11.99 -0.03 10.12
C LYS A 170 10.44 -0.04 10.18
N ILE A 171 9.77 0.80 9.39
CA ILE A 171 8.31 0.88 9.42
C ILE A 171 7.65 -0.44 9.05
N LEU A 172 8.25 -1.20 8.13
CA LEU A 172 7.73 -2.51 7.69
C LEU A 172 7.57 -3.51 8.84
N SER A 173 8.53 -3.56 9.77
CA SER A 173 8.46 -4.47 10.92
C SER A 173 7.46 -4.03 11.99
N SER A 174 6.93 -2.81 11.90
CA SER A 174 5.98 -2.25 12.87
C SER A 174 4.52 -2.49 12.48
N LEU A 175 4.25 -2.95 11.25
CA LEU A 175 2.90 -3.11 10.68
C LEU A 175 2.26 -4.46 11.04
N ILE A 176 2.10 -4.75 12.34
CA ILE A 176 1.68 -6.07 12.84
C ILE A 176 0.20 -6.42 12.58
N ASN A 177 -0.68 -5.42 12.44
CA ASN A 177 -2.13 -5.61 12.27
C ASN A 177 -2.58 -5.50 10.79
N LEU A 178 -1.63 -5.70 9.88
CA LEU A 178 -1.82 -5.46 8.47
C LEU A 178 -2.71 -6.55 7.83
N LYS A 179 -3.82 -6.13 7.25
CA LYS A 179 -4.75 -7.01 6.52
C LYS A 179 -4.49 -7.03 5.03
N ARG A 180 -4.02 -5.91 4.47
CA ARG A 180 -3.84 -5.73 3.03
C ARG A 180 -2.50 -5.10 2.71
N LEU A 181 -1.72 -5.77 1.88
CA LEU A 181 -0.40 -5.31 1.44
C LEU A 181 -0.40 -5.11 -0.08
N GLU A 182 -0.01 -3.92 -0.54
CA GLU A 182 0.16 -3.61 -1.96
C GLU A 182 1.55 -3.04 -2.25
N LEU A 183 2.35 -3.79 -3.01
CA LEU A 183 3.71 -3.46 -3.42
C LEU A 183 3.71 -3.24 -4.94
N SER A 184 3.93 -2.01 -5.38
CA SER A 184 3.93 -1.64 -6.80
C SER A 184 5.27 -1.07 -7.20
N GLY A 185 6.04 -1.72 -8.08
CA GLY A 185 7.38 -1.20 -8.41
C GLY A 185 8.38 -1.29 -7.26
N ALA A 186 8.18 -2.24 -6.35
CA ALA A 186 9.03 -2.53 -5.19
C ALA A 186 10.39 -3.13 -5.56
N SER A 187 10.98 -2.71 -6.68
CA SER A 187 12.31 -3.13 -7.12
C SER A 187 13.40 -2.89 -6.09
N SER A 188 13.21 -1.93 -5.19
CA SER A 188 14.18 -1.56 -4.16
C SER A 188 13.92 -2.17 -2.78
N ILE A 189 12.82 -2.89 -2.54
CA ILE A 189 12.57 -3.47 -1.21
C ILE A 189 13.30 -4.81 -1.08
N PRO A 190 14.24 -4.98 -0.13
CA PRO A 190 14.92 -6.25 0.09
C PRO A 190 13.94 -7.37 0.43
N ILE A 191 14.21 -8.59 -0.05
CA ILE A 191 13.35 -9.76 0.21
C ILE A 191 13.21 -10.01 1.71
N GLU A 192 14.29 -9.85 2.48
CA GLU A 192 14.30 -10.05 3.93
C GLU A 192 13.32 -9.12 4.63
N ALA A 193 13.25 -7.86 4.20
CA ALA A 193 12.31 -6.90 4.77
C ALA A 193 10.84 -7.26 4.47
N LEU A 194 10.59 -7.83 3.28
CA LEU A 194 9.27 -8.31 2.89
C LEU A 194 8.85 -9.58 3.63
N THR A 195 9.74 -10.56 3.76
CA THR A 195 9.46 -11.80 4.49
C THR A 195 9.22 -11.50 5.97
N SER A 196 10.05 -10.66 6.59
CA SER A 196 9.84 -10.24 7.98
C SER A 196 8.54 -9.47 8.17
N LEU A 197 8.12 -8.63 7.21
CA LEU A 197 6.80 -7.99 7.29
C LEU A 197 5.69 -9.04 7.32
N ILE A 198 5.72 -10.02 6.39
CA ILE A 198 4.71 -11.07 6.30
C ILE A 198 4.65 -11.90 7.59
N GLU A 199 5.81 -12.33 8.09
CA GLU A 199 5.95 -13.09 9.35
C GLU A 199 5.40 -12.31 10.55
N ASN A 200 5.72 -11.01 10.65
CA ASN A 200 5.28 -10.16 11.76
C ASN A 200 3.77 -9.87 11.77
N THR A 201 3.05 -10.12 10.67
CA THR A 201 1.59 -9.93 10.63
C THR A 201 0.80 -10.99 11.39
N ASN A 202 1.46 -12.08 11.82
CA ASN A 202 0.88 -13.19 12.59
C ASN A 202 -0.46 -13.70 11.99
N GLY A 203 -0.52 -13.84 10.66
CA GLY A 203 -1.69 -14.36 9.94
C GLY A 203 -2.88 -13.42 9.78
N SER A 204 -2.70 -12.12 10.04
CA SER A 204 -3.73 -11.10 9.81
C SER A 204 -3.91 -10.72 8.33
N LEU A 205 -2.94 -11.01 7.47
CA LEU A 205 -2.99 -10.73 6.04
C LEU A 205 -4.09 -11.54 5.32
N ILE A 206 -5.01 -10.83 4.67
CA ILE A 206 -6.08 -11.38 3.84
C ILE A 206 -5.89 -11.09 2.36
N GLU A 207 -5.07 -10.10 2.01
CA GLU A 207 -4.82 -9.69 0.63
C GLU A 207 -3.38 -9.23 0.45
N ILE A 208 -2.70 -9.84 -0.51
CA ILE A 208 -1.32 -9.51 -0.86
C ILE A 208 -1.26 -9.24 -2.37
N ARG A 209 -0.74 -8.07 -2.74
CA ARG A 209 -0.55 -7.66 -4.13
C ARG A 209 0.89 -7.23 -4.34
N ILE A 210 1.63 -7.97 -5.15
CA ILE A 210 3.02 -7.72 -5.49
C ILE A 210 3.11 -7.65 -7.01
N ASN A 211 3.33 -6.46 -7.56
CA ASN A 211 3.30 -6.23 -9.02
C ASN A 211 4.66 -6.49 -9.69
N ARG A 212 5.69 -5.72 -9.34
CA ARG A 212 7.00 -5.79 -10.02
C ARG A 212 8.12 -5.59 -9.01
N ILE A 213 8.93 -6.61 -8.81
CA ILE A 213 10.21 -6.55 -8.08
C ILE A 213 11.27 -6.73 -9.16
N VAL A 214 11.91 -5.65 -9.60
CA VAL A 214 12.81 -5.64 -10.78
C VAL A 214 14.13 -6.36 -10.49
N HIS A 215 14.53 -6.52 -9.22
CA HIS A 215 15.88 -6.99 -8.89
C HIS A 215 16.05 -8.49 -8.63
N GLU A 216 15.00 -9.31 -8.49
CA GLU A 216 15.20 -10.74 -8.27
C GLU A 216 14.22 -11.60 -9.07
N ILE A 217 14.55 -11.75 -10.35
CA ILE A 217 14.15 -12.90 -11.20
C ILE A 217 14.58 -14.23 -10.53
N ILE A 218 15.44 -14.17 -9.51
CA ILE A 218 15.91 -15.31 -8.72
C ILE A 218 15.09 -15.40 -7.42
N ASN A 219 14.07 -16.26 -7.47
CA ASN A 219 13.56 -16.99 -6.30
C ASN A 219 12.62 -16.22 -5.34
N ASN A 220 11.47 -15.77 -5.83
CA ASN A 220 10.28 -15.47 -4.99
C ASN A 220 9.84 -16.64 -4.09
N LYS A 221 10.48 -17.81 -4.16
CA LYS A 221 10.34 -18.93 -3.24
C LYS A 221 10.31 -18.49 -1.77
N ARG A 222 11.21 -17.60 -1.34
CA ARG A 222 11.23 -17.13 0.06
C ARG A 222 9.94 -16.39 0.43
N ILE A 223 9.45 -15.54 -0.47
CA ILE A 223 8.20 -14.79 -0.28
C ILE A 223 7.02 -15.77 -0.28
N ILE A 224 6.94 -16.68 -1.26
CA ILE A 224 5.88 -17.70 -1.35
C ILE A 224 5.87 -18.57 -0.08
N HIS A 225 7.05 -18.99 0.39
CA HIS A 225 7.23 -19.73 1.63
C HIS A 225 6.71 -18.97 2.84
N ALA A 226 7.13 -17.70 3.02
CA ALA A 226 6.64 -16.87 4.10
C ALA A 226 5.11 -16.73 4.06
N ILE A 227 4.51 -16.59 2.87
CA ILE A 227 3.06 -16.48 2.69
C ILE A 227 2.35 -17.76 3.16
N TYR A 228 2.71 -18.93 2.65
CA TYR A 228 1.95 -20.14 3.00
C TYR A 228 2.22 -20.65 4.41
N GLN A 229 3.31 -20.23 5.04
CA GLN A 229 3.57 -20.53 6.46
C GLN A 229 2.78 -19.60 7.40
N ASN A 230 2.62 -18.33 7.02
CA ASN A 230 2.10 -17.32 7.95
C ASN A 230 0.70 -16.81 7.61
N CYS A 231 0.16 -17.03 6.40
CA CYS A 231 -1.10 -16.42 5.94
C CYS A 231 -2.21 -17.46 5.63
N PRO A 232 -2.73 -18.19 6.63
CA PRO A 232 -3.77 -19.21 6.40
C PRO A 232 -5.11 -18.62 5.95
N ASN A 233 -5.40 -17.37 6.32
CA ASN A 233 -6.65 -16.66 5.99
C ASN A 233 -6.57 -15.82 4.70
N LEU A 234 -5.53 -16.03 3.90
CA LEU A 234 -5.32 -15.28 2.66
C LEU A 234 -6.48 -15.54 1.69
N ARG A 235 -7.09 -14.45 1.19
CA ARG A 235 -8.22 -14.50 0.25
C ARG A 235 -7.80 -14.10 -1.16
N TYR A 236 -6.90 -13.14 -1.28
CA TYR A 236 -6.43 -12.66 -2.58
C TYR A 236 -4.91 -12.60 -2.63
N LEU A 237 -4.34 -13.17 -3.68
CA LEU A 237 -2.92 -13.15 -3.93
C LEU A 237 -2.63 -12.71 -5.36
N LYS A 238 -1.82 -11.67 -5.51
CA LYS A 238 -1.20 -11.29 -6.77
C LYS A 238 0.31 -11.29 -6.59
N LEU A 239 1.02 -12.12 -7.36
CA LEU A 239 2.48 -12.10 -7.40
C LEU A 239 3.03 -12.55 -8.74
N PHE A 240 4.33 -12.34 -8.88
CA PHE A 240 5.12 -12.92 -9.95
C PHE A 240 5.53 -14.35 -9.64
N PHE A 241 5.24 -15.28 -10.55
CA PHE A 241 5.69 -16.67 -10.47
C PHE A 241 6.66 -16.99 -11.59
N SER A 242 7.61 -17.85 -11.26
CA SER A 242 8.46 -18.56 -12.21
C SER A 242 8.13 -20.05 -12.14
N GLY A 243 8.29 -20.77 -13.25
CA GLY A 243 8.05 -22.21 -13.32
C GLY A 243 8.90 -23.01 -12.33
N LYS A 244 10.08 -22.51 -11.96
CA LYS A 244 10.92 -23.09 -10.89
C LYS A 244 10.23 -23.20 -9.53
N ASN A 245 9.14 -22.43 -9.31
CA ASN A 245 8.42 -22.35 -8.04
C ASN A 245 7.08 -23.10 -8.05
N PHE A 246 6.80 -23.95 -9.03
CA PHE A 246 5.54 -24.71 -9.07
C PHE A 246 5.27 -25.53 -7.79
N LEU A 247 6.29 -26.18 -7.23
CA LEU A 247 6.16 -26.91 -5.96
C LEU A 247 5.79 -26.00 -4.77
N GLU A 248 6.21 -24.73 -4.80
CA GLU A 248 5.88 -23.77 -3.76
C GLU A 248 4.46 -23.19 -3.96
N LEU A 249 4.02 -23.04 -5.22
CA LEU A 249 2.63 -22.73 -5.54
C LEU A 249 1.69 -23.83 -5.02
N GLU A 250 2.01 -25.09 -5.27
CA GLU A 250 1.20 -26.21 -4.78
C GLU A 250 1.04 -26.18 -3.25
N LYS A 251 2.14 -26.02 -2.51
CA LYS A 251 2.10 -25.86 -1.04
C LYS A 251 1.24 -24.67 -0.62
N LEU A 252 1.33 -23.56 -1.34
CA LEU A 252 0.53 -22.36 -1.08
C LEU A 252 -0.96 -22.64 -1.23
N LEU A 253 -1.37 -23.29 -2.31
CA LEU A 253 -2.77 -23.64 -2.56
C LEU A 253 -3.31 -24.59 -1.48
N ILE A 254 -2.50 -25.57 -1.05
CA ILE A 254 -2.86 -26.51 0.02
C ILE A 254 -3.01 -25.81 1.38
N LYS A 255 -2.19 -24.80 1.68
CA LYS A 255 -2.22 -24.11 2.98
C LYS A 255 -3.24 -22.97 3.04
N CYS A 256 -3.42 -22.21 1.96
CA CYS A 256 -4.29 -21.04 1.92
C CYS A 256 -5.71 -21.40 1.49
N GLN A 257 -6.45 -22.13 2.34
CA GLN A 257 -7.77 -22.69 1.99
C GLN A 257 -8.90 -21.66 1.80
N TYR A 258 -8.69 -20.40 2.19
CA TYR A 258 -9.63 -19.29 1.99
C TYR A 258 -9.35 -18.48 0.71
N LEU A 259 -8.36 -18.89 -0.08
CA LEU A 259 -7.94 -18.17 -1.28
C LEU A 259 -9.05 -18.22 -2.34
N ASN A 260 -9.66 -17.07 -2.61
CA ASN A 260 -10.70 -16.93 -3.62
C ASN A 260 -10.25 -16.23 -4.90
N GLY A 261 -9.11 -15.54 -4.85
CA GLY A 261 -8.51 -14.87 -5.99
C GLY A 261 -7.02 -15.09 -6.09
N LEU A 262 -6.57 -15.59 -7.26
CA LEU A 262 -5.16 -15.79 -7.58
C LEU A 262 -4.82 -15.09 -8.89
N PHE A 263 -3.92 -14.12 -8.83
CA PHE A 263 -3.38 -13.45 -10.01
C PHE A 263 -1.90 -13.79 -10.14
N ILE A 264 -1.57 -14.51 -11.22
CA ILE A 264 -0.19 -14.86 -11.55
C ILE A 264 0.33 -13.94 -12.66
N LEU A 265 1.38 -13.20 -12.32
CA LEU A 265 2.19 -12.44 -13.27
C LEU A 265 3.33 -13.34 -13.76
N ILE A 266 3.49 -13.46 -15.07
CA ILE A 266 4.50 -14.32 -15.71
C ILE A 266 5.57 -13.44 -16.33
N ASP A 267 6.84 -13.87 -16.31
CA ASP A 267 7.93 -13.13 -16.94
C ASP A 267 7.69 -12.92 -18.44
N TRP A 268 8.04 -11.73 -18.90
CA TRP A 268 8.11 -11.37 -20.32
C TRP A 268 9.35 -11.98 -20.98
N VAL A 269 10.41 -12.24 -20.20
CA VAL A 269 11.66 -12.83 -20.69
C VAL A 269 11.61 -14.34 -20.49
N GLY A 270 11.01 -15.05 -21.45
CA GLY A 270 11.33 -16.44 -21.78
C GLY A 270 11.65 -17.41 -20.62
N ASP A 271 10.87 -17.40 -19.52
CA ASP A 271 11.02 -18.40 -18.44
C ASP A 271 10.96 -19.81 -19.04
N LYS A 272 12.11 -20.49 -19.07
CA LYS A 272 12.28 -21.81 -19.71
C LYS A 272 11.64 -22.93 -18.90
N ASP A 273 11.46 -22.70 -17.61
CA ASP A 273 10.86 -23.66 -16.69
C ASP A 273 9.34 -23.53 -16.64
N TRP A 274 8.78 -22.56 -17.36
CA TRP A 274 7.34 -22.33 -17.39
C TRP A 274 6.62 -23.35 -18.26
N ASP A 275 5.78 -24.16 -17.62
CA ASP A 275 4.92 -25.16 -18.26
C ASP A 275 3.47 -24.95 -17.84
N TRP A 276 2.58 -24.75 -18.82
CA TRP A 276 1.15 -24.53 -18.57
C TRP A 276 0.44 -25.79 -18.10
N ASP A 277 0.85 -26.97 -18.59
CA ASP A 277 0.19 -28.22 -18.26
C ASP A 277 0.45 -28.58 -16.80
N ILE A 278 1.69 -28.37 -16.32
CA ILE A 278 2.05 -28.51 -14.91
C ILE A 278 1.26 -27.52 -14.04
N LEU A 279 1.15 -26.26 -14.46
CA LEU A 279 0.38 -25.26 -13.71
C LEU A 279 -1.09 -25.68 -13.58
N PHE A 280 -1.72 -26.08 -14.69
CA PHE A 280 -3.13 -26.50 -14.67
C PHE A 280 -3.35 -27.78 -13.91
N GLU A 281 -2.42 -28.73 -13.97
CA GLU A 281 -2.46 -29.93 -13.14
C GLU A 281 -2.44 -29.57 -11.65
N ILE A 282 -1.51 -28.73 -11.21
CA ILE A 282 -1.44 -28.26 -9.81
C ILE A 282 -2.71 -27.52 -9.41
N LEU A 283 -3.22 -26.63 -10.27
CA LEU A 283 -4.45 -25.91 -10.00
C LEU A 283 -5.66 -26.85 -9.88
N SER A 284 -5.76 -27.87 -10.74
CA SER A 284 -6.86 -28.84 -10.69
C SER A 284 -6.83 -29.71 -9.43
N LYS A 285 -5.64 -30.09 -8.95
CA LYS A 285 -5.47 -31.03 -7.84
C LYS A 285 -5.42 -30.37 -6.47
N SER A 286 -4.79 -29.20 -6.39
CA SER A 286 -4.33 -28.63 -5.12
C SER A 286 -5.02 -27.30 -4.77
N SER A 287 -5.82 -26.72 -5.67
CA SER A 287 -6.55 -25.48 -5.38
C SER A 287 -7.63 -25.69 -4.32
N PRO A 288 -7.84 -24.71 -3.43
CA PRO A 288 -8.96 -24.77 -2.52
C PRO A 288 -10.28 -24.59 -3.28
N THR A 289 -11.35 -25.19 -2.76
CA THR A 289 -12.70 -25.08 -3.34
C THR A 289 -13.23 -23.65 -3.36
N SER A 290 -12.64 -22.77 -2.56
CA SER A 290 -12.95 -21.34 -2.53
C SER A 290 -12.33 -20.54 -3.68
N LEU A 291 -11.39 -21.11 -4.46
CA LEU A 291 -10.70 -20.43 -5.55
C LEU A 291 -11.55 -20.41 -6.83
N PHE A 292 -12.13 -19.25 -7.16
CA PHE A 292 -12.96 -19.08 -8.36
C PHE A 292 -12.54 -17.88 -9.23
N LYS A 293 -11.57 -17.07 -8.81
CA LYS A 293 -11.04 -15.97 -9.63
C LYS A 293 -9.57 -16.21 -9.91
N PHE A 294 -9.21 -16.65 -11.11
CA PHE A 294 -7.82 -16.73 -11.54
C PHE A 294 -7.57 -15.77 -12.70
N LYS A 295 -6.41 -15.12 -12.69
CA LYS A 295 -5.97 -14.28 -13.79
C LYS A 295 -4.50 -14.50 -14.06
N PHE A 296 -4.18 -14.79 -15.31
CA PHE A 296 -2.83 -14.92 -15.79
C PHE A 296 -2.53 -13.76 -16.73
N THR A 297 -1.38 -13.12 -16.57
CA THR A 297 -0.84 -12.22 -17.59
C THR A 297 0.50 -12.73 -18.03
N CYS A 298 0.59 -13.09 -19.30
CA CYS A 298 1.83 -13.40 -19.99
C CYS A 298 2.12 -12.31 -21.04
N GLY A 299 3.37 -12.20 -21.45
CA GLY A 299 3.71 -11.48 -22.68
C GLY A 299 3.08 -12.14 -23.92
N PRO A 300 3.05 -11.45 -25.07
CA PRO A 300 2.27 -11.84 -26.26
C PRO A 300 2.66 -13.18 -26.91
N SER A 301 3.69 -13.89 -26.44
CA SER A 301 4.30 -15.03 -27.14
C SER A 301 4.08 -16.43 -26.55
N LYS A 302 3.30 -16.61 -25.46
CA LYS A 302 3.31 -17.87 -24.69
C LYS A 302 1.99 -18.64 -24.49
N LEU A 303 0.84 -18.15 -24.93
CA LEU A 303 -0.41 -18.91 -24.84
C LEU A 303 -0.62 -19.73 -26.11
N SER A 304 -0.37 -21.04 -26.02
CA SER A 304 -0.72 -21.98 -27.10
C SER A 304 -2.18 -22.41 -26.96
N LEU A 305 -2.91 -22.54 -28.08
CA LEU A 305 -4.34 -22.91 -28.11
C LEU A 305 -4.64 -24.27 -27.47
N LYS A 306 -3.69 -25.21 -27.41
CA LYS A 306 -3.84 -26.50 -26.71
C LYS A 306 -3.97 -26.36 -25.19
N SER A 307 -3.33 -25.35 -24.62
CA SER A 307 -3.38 -25.05 -23.19
C SER A 307 -4.76 -24.52 -22.77
N MET A 308 -5.53 -23.94 -23.71
CA MET A 308 -6.90 -23.46 -23.46
C MET A 308 -7.96 -24.57 -23.55
N SER A 309 -7.74 -25.64 -24.33
CA SER A 309 -8.71 -26.74 -24.40
C SER A 309 -8.87 -27.50 -23.07
N LEU A 310 -7.82 -27.56 -22.24
CA LEU A 310 -7.87 -28.16 -20.91
C LEU A 310 -8.77 -27.40 -19.92
N GLN A 311 -9.11 -26.12 -20.17
CA GLN A 311 -10.04 -25.37 -19.31
C GLN A 311 -11.46 -25.95 -19.32
N PHE A 312 -11.87 -26.58 -20.43
CA PHE A 312 -13.21 -27.14 -20.56
C PHE A 312 -13.34 -28.53 -19.94
N ASP A 313 -12.26 -29.32 -19.88
CA ASP A 313 -12.29 -30.68 -19.34
C ASP A 313 -12.24 -30.73 -17.80
N TYR A 314 -11.71 -29.68 -17.14
CA TYR A 314 -11.57 -29.61 -15.68
C TYR A 314 -12.59 -28.71 -14.95
N GLY A 315 -13.65 -28.26 -15.64
CA GLY A 315 -14.78 -27.56 -15.00
C GLY A 315 -14.47 -26.16 -14.46
N ILE A 316 -13.39 -25.53 -14.92
CA ILE A 316 -12.97 -24.21 -14.46
C ILE A 316 -13.66 -23.14 -15.32
N GLN A 317 -14.75 -22.53 -14.83
CA GLN A 317 -15.41 -21.39 -15.49
C GLN A 317 -14.70 -20.05 -15.18
N PRO A 318 -14.67 -19.09 -16.14
CA PRO A 318 -13.86 -17.87 -16.08
C PRO A 318 -14.28 -16.83 -15.04
#